data_AF-A0A7C7QG98-F1
#
_entry.id   AF-A0A7C7QG98-F1
#
_cell.length_a   1.000
_cell.length_b   1.000
_cell.length_c   1.000
_cell.angle_alpha   90.00
_cell.angle_beta   90.00
_cell.angle_gamma   90.00
#
_symmetry.space_group_name_H-M   'P 1'
#
loop_
_entity.id
_entity.type
_entity.pdbx_description
1 polymer ?
#
loop_
_entity_poly.entity_id
_entity_poly.type
_entity_poly.pdbx_seq_one_letter_code
_entity_poly.pdbx_strand_id
1 'polypeptide(L)' 'MFEVVAVDEDTIEIQYYDGAVEELDLETWHQLNVMPVSEPGDASGPYDDLEPGDYGAEAVEPRAGDWQDLLDKL' A
#
# COMPACT_ATOMS: atom_id res chain seq x y z
N MET A 1 2.08 12.95 8.80
CA MET A 1 1.54 11.59 8.90
C MET A 1 1.93 10.88 7.63
N PHE A 2 2.33 9.62 7.73
CA PHE A 2 2.70 8.76 6.62
C PHE A 2 2.21 7.35 6.94
N GLU A 3 2.16 6.49 5.95
CA GLU A 3 1.97 5.05 6.11
C GLU A 3 3.22 4.29 5.65
N VAL A 4 3.47 3.13 6.24
CA VAL A 4 4.51 2.22 5.77
C VAL A 4 3.91 1.34 4.68
N VAL A 5 4.47 1.41 3.48
CA VAL A 5 3.95 0.71 2.30
C VAL A 5 4.79 -0.50 1.90
N ALA A 6 6.07 -0.53 2.26
CA ALA A 6 6.95 -1.69 2.10
C ALA A 6 7.99 -1.79 3.22
N VAL A 7 8.44 -3.02 3.50
CA VAL A 7 9.50 -3.33 4.45
C VAL A 7 10.40 -4.40 3.83
N ASP A 8 11.68 -4.09 3.68
CA ASP A 8 12.71 -4.97 3.15
C ASP A 8 13.78 -5.27 4.22
N GLU A 9 14.85 -6.00 3.85
CA GLU A 9 15.90 -6.40 4.79
C GLU A 9 16.64 -5.19 5.40
N ASP A 10 16.86 -4.13 4.61
CA ASP A 10 17.70 -2.98 4.99
C ASP A 10 16.98 -1.62 4.88
N THR A 11 15.73 -1.59 4.41
CA THR A 11 14.99 -0.35 4.11
C THR A 11 13.51 -0.45 4.44
N ILE A 12 12.90 0.71 4.64
CA ILE A 12 11.47 0.88 4.89
C ILE A 12 10.97 1.98 3.95
N GLU A 13 9.91 1.69 3.19
CA GLU A 13 9.27 2.65 2.30
C GLU A 13 8.05 3.27 2.97
N ILE A 14 7.99 4.61 2.99
CA ILE A 14 6.88 5.38 3.51
C ILE A 14 6.18 6.16 2.41
N GLN A 15 4.86 6.32 2.55
CA GLN A 15 4.05 7.17 1.68
C GLN A 15 3.43 8.32 2.48
N TYR A 16 3.62 9.54 1.98
CA TYR A 16 2.98 10.75 2.49
C TYR A 16 1.56 10.90 1.92
N TYR A 17 0.72 11.70 2.58
CA TYR A 17 -0.68 11.91 2.18
C TYR A 17 -0.86 12.45 0.75
N ASP A 18 0.12 13.18 0.21
CA ASP A 18 0.09 13.69 -1.16
C ASP A 18 0.51 12.63 -2.21
N GLY A 19 0.77 11.40 -1.77
CA GLY A 19 1.24 10.30 -2.61
C GLY A 19 2.74 10.29 -2.85
N ALA A 20 3.50 11.23 -2.27
CA ALA A 20 4.96 11.17 -2.34
C ALA A 20 5.47 9.93 -1.58
N VAL A 21 6.42 9.23 -2.18
CA VAL A 21 7.03 8.03 -1.62
C VAL A 21 8.50 8.31 -1.29
N GLU A 22 8.95 7.81 -0.15
CA GLU A 22 10.32 7.95 0.34
C GLU A 22 10.81 6.62 0.92
N GLU A 23 12.02 6.22 0.53
CA GLU A 23 12.71 5.04 1.06
C GLU A 23 13.70 5.49 2.14
N LEU A 24 13.62 4.85 3.31
CA LEU A 24 14.47 5.13 4.47
C LEU A 24 15.33 3.92 4.79
N ASP A 25 16.62 4.14 5.05
CA ASP A 25 17.45 3.12 5.67
C ASP A 25 17.07 2.89 7.15
N LEU A 26 17.47 1.75 7.71
CA LEU A 26 17.15 1.40 9.09
C LEU A 26 17.75 2.38 10.12
N GLU A 27 18.92 2.96 9.84
CA GLU A 27 19.54 3.93 10.75
C GLU A 27 18.65 5.17 10.89
N THR A 28 18.21 5.72 9.77
CA THR A 28 17.32 6.86 9.67
C THR A 28 15.98 6.55 10.29
N TRP A 29 15.39 5.39 9.99
CA TRP A 29 14.13 4.94 10.59
C TRP A 29 14.19 4.91 12.11
N HIS A 30 15.27 4.36 12.69
CA HIS A 30 15.44 4.28 14.14
C HIS A 30 15.69 5.62 14.83
N GLN A 31 16.11 6.64 14.09
CA GLN A 31 16.24 8.00 14.60
C GLN A 31 14.91 8.76 14.62
N LEU A 32 13.90 8.30 13.88
CA LEU A 32 12.59 8.92 13.86
C LEU A 32 11.85 8.67 15.19
N ASN A 33 11.35 9.73 15.81
CA ASN A 33 10.45 9.64 16.96
C ASN A 33 9.00 9.45 16.50
N VAL A 34 8.74 8.31 15.87
CA VAL A 34 7.43 7.95 15.32
C VAL A 34 6.61 7.17 16.34
N MET A 35 5.31 7.43 16.38
CA MET A 35 4.37 6.68 17.20
C MET A 35 3.29 6.11 16.30
N PRO A 36 2.90 4.84 16.48
CA PRO A 36 1.76 4.29 15.76
C PRO A 36 0.51 5.08 16.14
N VAL A 37 -0.24 5.47 15.13
CA VAL A 37 -1.55 6.09 15.29
C VAL A 37 -2.61 5.09 14.83
N SER A 38 -3.80 5.15 15.41
CA SER A 38 -4.96 4.52 14.79
C SER A 38 -5.14 5.09 13.39
N GLU A 39 -5.63 4.28 12.45
CA GLU A 39 -6.00 4.77 11.12
C GLU A 39 -6.80 6.07 11.24
N PRO A 40 -6.57 7.06 10.34
CA PRO A 40 -7.48 8.20 10.25
C PRO A 40 -8.88 7.61 10.04
N GLY A 41 -9.78 7.88 10.98
CA GLY A 41 -11.02 7.11 11.15
C GLY A 41 -11.68 6.67 9.85
N ASP A 42 -11.98 5.37 9.80
CA ASP A 42 -12.60 4.64 8.71
C ASP A 42 -12.07 4.97 7.30
N ALA A 43 -10.94 4.36 6.93
CA ALA A 43 -10.44 4.37 5.56
C ALA A 43 -11.42 3.73 4.56
N SER A 44 -12.45 3.03 5.04
CA SER A 44 -13.53 2.52 4.20
C SER A 44 -14.63 3.54 3.93
N GLY A 45 -14.60 4.76 4.49
CA GLY A 45 -15.59 5.80 4.19
C GLY A 45 -15.89 6.07 2.70
N PRO A 46 -14.92 5.95 1.75
CA PRO A 46 -15.19 6.00 0.30
C PRO A 46 -15.71 4.69 -0.30
N TYR A 47 -15.52 3.57 0.39
CA TYR A 47 -15.84 2.20 -0.04
C TYR A 47 -17.04 1.60 0.71
N ASP A 48 -17.57 2.29 1.73
CA ASP A 48 -18.66 1.87 2.61
C ASP A 48 -20.00 1.71 1.86
N ASP A 49 -20.16 2.46 0.77
CA ASP A 49 -21.32 2.41 -0.13
C ASP A 49 -21.14 1.41 -1.30
N LEU A 50 -20.00 0.73 -1.40
CA LEU A 50 -19.78 -0.24 -2.48
C LEU A 50 -20.43 -1.59 -2.14
N GLU A 51 -21.44 -1.95 -2.91
CA GLU A 51 -21.98 -3.30 -2.88
C GLU A 51 -20.98 -4.30 -3.49
N PRO A 52 -21.03 -5.61 -3.14
CA PRO A 52 -20.16 -6.64 -3.72
C PRO A 52 -20.14 -6.74 -5.25
N GLY A 53 -21.07 -6.08 -5.96
CA GLY A 53 -21.12 -5.99 -7.42
C GLY A 53 -20.61 -4.66 -8.01
N ASP A 54 -20.21 -3.69 -7.19
CA ASP A 54 -19.72 -2.37 -7.62
C ASP A 54 -18.19 -2.35 -7.79
N TYR A 55 -17.51 -3.40 -7.31
CA TYR A 55 -16.19 -3.76 -7.78
C TYR A 55 -16.33 -4.17 -9.25
N GLY A 56 -16.07 -3.25 -10.18
CA GLY A 56 -16.13 -3.44 -11.62
C GLY A 56 -15.09 -4.42 -12.18
N ALA A 57 -15.00 -5.61 -11.60
CA ALA A 57 -14.34 -6.76 -12.16
C ALA A 57 -15.43 -7.82 -12.36
N GLU A 58 -15.81 -8.06 -13.62
CA GLU A 58 -15.91 -9.46 -14.01
C GLU A 58 -14.60 -10.08 -13.54
N ALA A 59 -14.65 -10.86 -12.46
CA ALA A 59 -13.49 -11.50 -11.88
C ALA A 59 -12.94 -12.45 -12.95
N VAL A 60 -12.11 -11.92 -13.84
CA VAL A 60 -11.17 -12.72 -14.62
C VAL A 60 -10.18 -13.16 -13.57
N GLU A 61 -10.49 -14.26 -12.88
CA GLU A 61 -9.54 -14.87 -11.96
C GLU A 61 -8.27 -15.14 -12.75
N PRO A 62 -7.19 -14.37 -12.51
CA PRO A 62 -5.94 -14.61 -13.20
C PRO A 62 -5.47 -15.94 -12.64
N ARG A 63 -5.26 -16.92 -13.52
CA ARG A 63 -4.64 -18.17 -13.10
C ARG A 63 -3.29 -17.80 -12.49
N ALA A 64 -2.84 -18.57 -11.50
CA ALA A 64 -1.63 -18.29 -10.70
C ALA A 64 -0.29 -18.13 -11.47
N GLY A 65 -0.29 -18.01 -12.81
CA GLY A 65 0.85 -17.63 -13.64
C GLY A 65 0.65 -16.34 -14.48
N ASP A 66 -0.55 -15.76 -14.52
CA ASP A 66 -0.85 -14.63 -15.41
C ASP A 66 -0.20 -13.31 -14.92
N TRP A 67 0.06 -13.19 -13.62
CA TRP A 67 0.65 -12.01 -13.03
C TRP A 67 2.13 -11.80 -13.40
N GLN A 68 2.91 -12.88 -13.51
CA GLN A 68 4.31 -12.78 -13.96
C GLN A 68 4.37 -12.40 -15.45
N ASP A 69 3.47 -12.95 -16.26
CA ASP A 69 3.43 -12.74 -17.71
C ASP A 69 2.97 -11.33 -18.12
N LEU A 70 2.35 -10.57 -17.22
CA LEU A 70 2.00 -9.16 -17.41
C LEU A 70 3.14 -8.21 -16.99
N LEU A 71 3.89 -8.57 -15.95
CA LEU A 71 5.04 -7.80 -15.48
C LEU A 71 6.22 -7.89 -16.46
N ASP A 72 6.42 -9.04 -17.09
CA ASP A 72 7.47 -9.25 -18.11
C ASP A 72 7.20 -8.53 -19.44
N LYS A 73 5.98 -7.98 -19.63
CA LYS A 73 5.57 -7.26 -20.86
C LYS A 73 5.64 -5.73 -20.74
N LEU A 74 6.06 -5.21 -19.58
CA LEU A 74 6.38 -3.80 -19.35
C LEU A 74 7.85 -3.51 -19.65
#